data_AF-A0A658NJI9-F1
#
_entry.id   AF-A0A658NJI9-F1
#
_cell.length_a   1.000
_cell.length_b   1.000
_cell.length_c   1.000
_cell.angle_alpha   90.00
_cell.angle_beta   90.00
_cell.angle_gamma   90.00
#
_symmetry.space_group_name_H-M   'P 1'
#
loop_
_entity.id
_entity.type
_entity.pdbx_description
1 polymer ?
#
loop_
_entity_poly.entity_id
_entity_poly.type
_entity_poly.pdbx_seq_one_letter_code
_entity_poly.pdbx_strand_id
1 'polypeptide(L)' 'FAAIEQGGDTAWVVGGAVRNALLGLPVADVDVATTAVPRLVMARASAAGLKPVPTGIDHGTVTVVVDGHPYEVTTLRQDV' A
#
# COMPACT_ATOMS: atom_id res chain seq x y z
N PHE A 1 6.42 0.12 -5.25
CA PHE A 1 6.72 -1.32 -5.17
C PHE A 1 8.08 -1.61 -4.56
N ALA A 2 9.21 -1.17 -5.14
CA ALA A 2 10.56 -1.48 -4.62
C ALA A 2 10.81 -1.15 -3.13
N ALA A 3 10.19 -0.08 -2.61
CA ALA A 3 10.26 0.23 -1.18
C ALA A 3 9.61 -0.85 -0.29
N ILE A 4 8.60 -1.57 -0.78
CA ILE A 4 7.84 -2.55 0.01
C ILE A 4 8.32 -3.98 -0.27
N GLU A 5 8.60 -4.31 -1.53
CA GLU A 5 8.97 -5.65 -1.99
C GLU A 5 10.43 -5.97 -1.66
N GLN A 6 10.65 -6.44 -0.43
CA GLN A 6 11.97 -6.81 0.07
C GLN A 6 11.86 -8.09 0.90
N GLY A 7 12.93 -8.87 0.97
CA GLY A 7 12.98 -10.07 1.82
C GLY A 7 11.95 -11.15 1.44
N GLY A 8 11.48 -11.17 0.20
CA GLY A 8 10.46 -12.10 -0.29
C GLY A 8 9.02 -11.60 -0.16
N ASP A 9 8.80 -10.41 0.42
CA ASP A 9 7.49 -9.78 0.43
C ASP A 9 7.10 -9.25 -0.96
N THR A 10 5.80 -9.29 -1.26
CA THR A 10 5.22 -8.84 -2.53
C THR A 10 4.18 -7.75 -2.30
N ALA A 11 3.90 -6.96 -3.33
CA ALA A 11 2.85 -5.94 -3.30
C ALA A 11 2.09 -5.82 -4.63
N TRP A 12 0.79 -5.54 -4.57
CA TRP A 12 -0.08 -5.46 -5.74
C TRP A 12 -1.04 -4.29 -5.65
N VAL A 13 -1.34 -3.66 -6.79
CA VAL A 13 -2.52 -2.79 -6.89
C VAL A 13 -3.76 -3.68 -6.79
N VAL A 14 -4.73 -3.28 -5.98
CA VAL A 14 -5.96 -4.04 -5.74
C VAL A 14 -7.21 -3.17 -5.86
N GLY A 15 -8.39 -3.78 -5.74
CA GLY A 15 -9.64 -3.06 -5.55
C GLY A 15 -10.11 -2.25 -6.76
N GLY A 16 -10.68 -1.08 -6.47
CA GLY A 16 -11.33 -0.22 -7.46
C GLY A 16 -10.40 0.25 -8.57
N ALA A 17 -9.11 0.45 -8.26
CA ALA A 17 -8.10 0.84 -9.23
C ALA A 17 -7.96 -0.18 -10.37
N VAL A 18 -7.86 -1.47 -10.03
CA VAL A 18 -7.76 -2.56 -11.02
C VAL A 18 -9.04 -2.65 -11.84
N ARG A 19 -10.21 -2.62 -11.17
CA ARG A 19 -11.52 -2.66 -11.86
C ARG A 19 -11.65 -1.52 -12.86
N ASN A 20 -11.39 -0.28 -12.45
CA ASN A 20 -11.57 0.89 -13.30
C ASN A 20 -10.59 0.89 -14.48
N ALA A 21 -9.32 0.51 -14.24
CA ALA A 21 -8.33 0.37 -15.31
C ALA A 21 -8.77 -0.65 -16.39
N LEU A 22 -9.32 -1.80 -15.97
CA LEU A 22 -9.82 -2.82 -16.90
C LEU A 22 -11.08 -2.37 -17.67
N LEU A 23 -11.90 -1.50 -17.09
CA LEU A 23 -13.10 -0.94 -17.72
C LEU A 23 -12.82 0.34 -18.54
N GLY A 24 -11.57 0.82 -18.58
CA GLY A 24 -11.24 2.11 -19.21
C GLY A 24 -11.85 3.32 -18.51
N LEU A 25 -12.18 3.20 -17.23
CA LEU A 25 -12.75 4.27 -16.40
C LEU A 25 -11.63 5.01 -15.65
N PRO A 26 -11.86 6.28 -15.24
CA PRO A 26 -10.91 7.02 -14.40
C PRO A 26 -10.58 6.28 -13.09
N VAL A 27 -9.31 6.25 -12.72
CA VAL A 27 -8.82 5.75 -11.42
C VAL A 27 -8.63 6.94 -10.50
N ALA A 28 -9.38 6.99 -9.40
CA ALA A 28 -9.34 8.12 -8.45
C ALA A 28 -8.29 7.90 -7.35
N ASP A 29 -8.15 6.66 -6.90
CA ASP A 29 -7.34 6.19 -5.79
C ASP A 29 -6.66 4.86 -6.14
N VAL A 30 -5.52 4.59 -5.50
CA VAL A 30 -4.73 3.37 -5.70
C VAL A 30 -4.44 2.72 -4.35
N ASP A 31 -5.11 1.60 -4.12
CA ASP A 31 -4.86 0.74 -2.97
C ASP A 31 -3.82 -0.32 -3.31
N VAL A 32 -2.93 -0.58 -2.36
CA VAL A 32 -1.86 -1.56 -2.47
C VAL A 32 -2.04 -2.63 -1.38
N ALA A 33 -2.20 -3.88 -1.79
CA ALA A 33 -2.11 -5.02 -0.88
C ALA A 33 -0.66 -5.51 -0.81
N THR A 34 -0.20 -5.98 0.35
CA THR A 34 1.15 -6.55 0.52
C THR A 34 1.19 -7.69 1.52
N THR A 35 2.17 -8.58 1.40
CA THR A 35 2.48 -9.58 2.43
C THR A 35 3.23 -8.99 3.63
N ALA A 36 3.81 -7.79 3.47
CA ALA A 36 4.57 -7.13 4.53
C ALA A 36 3.64 -6.59 5.62
N VAL A 37 3.95 -6.90 6.89
CA VAL A 37 3.22 -6.35 8.04
C VAL A 37 3.43 -4.82 8.17
N PRO A 38 2.49 -4.07 8.80
CA PRO A 38 2.54 -2.60 8.86
C PRO A 38 3.86 -2.02 9.35
N ARG A 39 4.48 -2.63 10.36
CA ARG A 39 5.78 -2.20 10.90
C ARG A 39 6.89 -2.24 9.83
N LEU A 40 6.90 -3.26 8.97
CA LEU A 40 7.87 -3.37 7.88
C LEU A 40 7.58 -2.34 6.79
N VAL A 41 6.31 -2.13 6.44
CA VAL A 41 5.90 -1.09 5.49
C VAL A 41 6.40 0.28 5.94
N MET A 42 6.17 0.66 7.19
CA MET A 42 6.66 1.92 7.75
C MET A 42 8.18 2.03 7.70
N ALA A 43 8.90 1.00 8.17
CA ALA A 43 10.36 1.02 8.23
C ALA A 43 10.99 1.13 6.83
N ARG A 44 10.50 0.34 5.87
CA ARG A 44 11.06 0.33 4.52
C ARG A 44 10.67 1.58 3.71
N ALA A 45 9.45 2.10 3.89
CA ALA A 45 9.04 3.38 3.30
C ALA A 45 9.93 4.53 3.79
N SER A 46 10.16 4.63 5.10
CA SER A 46 11.07 5.62 5.68
C SER A 46 12.51 5.46 5.16
N ALA A 47 13.02 4.23 5.08
CA ALA A 47 14.36 3.96 4.54
C ALA A 47 14.50 4.34 3.06
N ALA A 48 13.40 4.31 2.31
CA ALA A 48 13.32 4.77 0.92
C ALA A 48 13.10 6.29 0.78
N GLY A 49 13.09 7.05 1.89
CA GLY A 49 12.86 8.50 1.90
C GLY A 49 11.39 8.89 1.68
N LEU A 50 10.46 7.94 1.78
CA LEU A 50 9.03 8.18 1.68
C LEU A 50 8.44 8.44 3.07
N LYS A 51 7.32 9.17 3.13
CA LYS A 51 6.64 9.46 4.40
C LYS A 51 5.55 8.42 4.67
N PRO A 52 5.73 7.49 5.62
CA PRO A 52 4.65 6.64 6.10
C PRO A 52 3.78 7.39 7.13
N VAL A 53 2.47 7.12 7.10
CA VAL A 53 1.46 7.64 8.04
C VAL A 53 0.65 6.45 8.57
N PRO A 54 0.51 6.27 9.90
CA PRO A 54 -0.18 5.12 10.50
C PRO A 54 -1.71 5.34 10.54
N THR A 55 -2.32 5.56 9.37
CA THR A 55 -3.70 6.03 9.20
C THR A 55 -4.77 5.00 9.60
N GLY A 56 -4.44 3.69 9.53
CA GLY A 56 -5.35 2.59 9.87
C GLY A 56 -4.60 1.37 10.38
N ILE A 57 -3.60 1.58 11.23
CA ILE A 57 -2.62 0.55 11.60
C ILE A 57 -3.25 -0.67 12.29
N ASP A 58 -4.30 -0.46 13.08
CA ASP A 58 -5.05 -1.53 13.76
C ASP A 58 -5.79 -2.45 12.76
N HIS A 59 -6.07 -1.93 11.57
CA HIS A 59 -6.65 -2.68 10.46
C HIS A 59 -5.59 -3.13 9.44
N GLY A 60 -4.30 -2.93 9.74
CA GLY A 60 -3.21 -3.35 8.87
C GLY A 60 -2.85 -2.36 7.76
N THR A 61 -3.34 -1.12 7.82
CA THR A 61 -3.17 -0.11 6.77
C THR A 61 -2.18 0.99 7.18
N VAL A 62 -1.26 1.31 6.28
CA VAL A 62 -0.30 2.43 6.37
C VAL A 62 -0.43 3.24 5.09
N THR A 63 -0.65 4.55 5.19
CA THR A 63 -0.55 5.42 4.01
C THR A 63 0.92 5.76 3.75
N VAL A 64 1.40 5.52 2.54
CA VAL A 64 2.73 5.94 2.08
C VAL A 64 2.57 7.11 1.12
N VAL A 65 3.18 8.25 1.44
CA VAL A 65 3.13 9.43 0.58
C VAL A 65 4.32 9.43 -0.37
N VAL A 66 4.04 9.46 -1.67
CA VAL A 66 5.02 9.51 -2.76
C VAL A 66 4.72 10.73 -3.63
N ASP A 67 5.66 11.66 -3.74
CA ASP A 67 5.49 12.90 -4.51
C ASP A 67 4.19 13.66 -4.20
N GLY A 68 3.82 13.72 -2.90
CA GLY A 68 2.60 14.36 -2.43
C GLY A 68 1.31 13.54 -2.60
N HIS A 69 1.37 12.37 -3.24
CA HIS A 69 0.23 11.49 -3.47
C HIS A 69 0.17 10.39 -2.40
N PRO A 70 -0.98 10.19 -1.73
CA PRO A 70 -1.15 9.12 -0.76
C PRO A 70 -1.45 7.78 -1.46
N TYR A 71 -0.78 6.72 -1.01
CA TYR A 71 -1.09 5.33 -1.37
C TYR A 71 -1.40 4.53 -0.11
N GLU A 72 -2.57 3.92 -0.05
CA GLU A 72 -2.92 3.05 1.08
C GLU A 72 -2.28 1.68 0.89
N VAL A 73 -1.35 1.32 1.78
CA VAL A 73 -0.66 0.03 1.78
C VAL A 73 -1.21 -0.81 2.91
N THR A 74 -1.92 -1.90 2.58
CA THR A 74 -2.60 -2.76 3.54
C THR A 74 -2.02 -4.17 3.49
N THR A 75 -1.64 -4.71 4.65
CA THR A 75 -1.23 -6.12 4.74
C THR A 75 -2.41 -7.04 4.38
N LEU A 76 -2.13 -8.21 3.78
CA LEU A 76 -3.15 -9.22 3.57
C LEU A 76 -3.85 -9.54 4.90
N ARG A 77 -5.19 -9.55 4.87
CA ARG A 77 -6.04 -9.81 6.03
C ARG A 77 -7.30 -10.53 5.59
N GLN A 78 -7.97 -11.14 6.56
CA GLN A 78 -9.29 -11.70 6.42
C GLN A 78 -10.13 -11.15 7.57
N ASP A 79 -11.35 -10.69 7.28
CA ASP A 79 -12.29 -10.30 8.33
C ASP A 79 -12.78 -11.56 9.07
N VAL A 80 -13.17 -11.39 10.33
CA VAL A 80 -13.62 -12.47 11.24
C VAL A 80 -15.13 -12.63 11.18
#